data_AF-A0A8C0KEZ6-F1
#
_entry.id   AF-A0A8C0KEZ6-F1
#
_cell.length_a   1.000
_cell.length_b   1.000
_cell.length_c   1.000
_cell.angle_alpha   90.00
_cell.angle_beta   90.00
_cell.angle_gamma   90.00
#
_symmetry.space_group_name_H-M   'P 1'
#
loop_
_entity.id
_entity.type
_entity.pdbx_description
1 polymer ?
#
loop_
_entity_poly.entity_id
_entity_poly.type
_entity_poly.pdbx_seq_one_letter_code
_entity_poly.pdbx_strand_id
1 'polypeptide(L)'
;MFEDDPHAEGAAVVAAAGEALQALCQELNLDEGSAAEALDDFTAIRGNYSLEGEVIHWLACSLYVACRKSIIPTVGKGIMEGNCVSLTRILRSAKLSLIQFFSKMKKWMDMSNLPQEFRERVERLERNFEVSTVIFKKFEPIFLDIFQNPYEEQPKFPRSRKQRRIPCSVKDLFNFCWTLFVYTKGNFRMIGDDLVNSYHLLLCCLDLIFANAIICPNRRDLLNPTFKGLPSDFHTADFKASEEPPCIIAVLCELHDGLLVEAKGIKEHYFKPYISKLFDRKVLKGECLLDLSSFTDNSKAVNKEYEEYVLTVGDFDERIFLGADAEEEIGTPRKFTGETPLGKLTAQANVDCSLQQHFEKKTSFAPSTPLTGRRYLREKEAVITPVASATQSVSRLQSIVAGLKNAPSEQLINIFESCIRNPMENIMKIVKGIGETFCQHYTQSTDEQPGSHIDFAINRLKLAEILYYKILETVMVQETRRLHGMDMSVLLEQDIFHRSLMACCLEIVLFAYSSPRTFPWIIEVLNLRPFYFYKVIEVVIRSEEGLSRDMVKHLNSIEEQILESLAWSHDSALWEALQASANKVPTCEEGA
;
A
#
# COMPACT_ATOMS: atom_id res chain seq x y z
N MET A 1 26.09 29.48 45.19
CA MET A 1 26.59 28.09 45.39
C MET A 1 25.35 27.22 45.43
N PHE A 2 24.85 26.64 44.34
CA PHE A 2 25.43 26.34 43.03
C PHE A 2 24.56 27.01 41.96
N GLU A 3 25.17 27.71 41.01
CA GLU A 3 24.53 27.97 39.72
C GLU A 3 24.76 26.68 38.93
N ASP A 4 23.70 25.91 38.67
CA ASP A 4 23.75 24.81 37.72
C ASP A 4 24.05 25.41 36.35
N ASP A 5 25.27 25.19 35.87
CA ASP A 5 25.74 25.66 34.58
C ASP A 5 25.05 24.83 33.48
N PRO A 6 24.16 25.41 32.66
CA PRO A 6 23.44 24.68 31.60
C PRO A 6 24.38 23.99 30.61
N HIS A 7 25.62 24.50 30.49
CA HIS A 7 26.65 23.90 29.65
C HIS A 7 27.24 22.59 30.22
N ALA A 8 27.31 22.45 31.55
CA ALA A 8 27.80 21.23 32.19
C ALA A 8 26.78 20.09 32.09
N GLU A 9 25.48 20.41 32.21
CA GLU A 9 24.39 19.44 32.03
C GLU A 9 24.32 18.95 30.58
N GLY A 10 24.44 19.85 29.60
CA GLY A 10 24.50 19.50 28.18
C GLY A 10 25.66 18.55 27.82
N ALA A 11 26.86 18.79 28.35
CA ALA A 11 28.03 17.94 28.11
C ALA A 11 27.88 16.53 28.71
N ALA A 12 27.30 16.43 29.91
CA ALA A 12 27.06 15.15 30.56
C ALA A 12 26.07 14.27 29.78
N VAL A 13 25.00 14.87 29.22
CA VAL A 13 24.04 14.08 28.43
C VAL A 13 24.59 13.70 27.05
N VAL A 14 25.46 14.51 26.44
CA VAL A 14 26.15 14.11 25.19
C VAL A 14 27.10 12.95 25.44
N ALA A 15 27.85 12.95 26.55
CA ALA A 15 28.69 11.82 26.94
C ALA A 15 27.88 10.53 27.16
N ALA A 16 26.77 10.61 27.91
CA ALA A 16 25.86 9.49 28.11
C ALA A 16 25.21 9.01 26.80
N ALA A 17 24.89 9.92 25.88
CA ALA A 17 24.39 9.58 24.55
C ALA A 17 25.45 8.85 23.71
N GLY A 18 26.71 9.26 23.81
CA GLY A 18 27.85 8.58 23.18
C GLY A 18 28.03 7.15 23.68
N GLU A 19 27.96 6.93 25.00
CA GLU A 19 28.03 5.59 25.61
C GLU A 19 26.85 4.70 25.16
N ALA A 20 25.63 5.24 25.16
CA ALA A 20 24.44 4.52 24.73
C ALA A 20 24.52 4.14 23.23
N LEU A 21 25.01 5.04 22.38
CA LEU A 21 25.21 4.78 20.95
C LEU A 21 26.31 3.73 20.73
N GLN A 22 27.40 3.79 21.49
CA GLN A 22 28.47 2.80 21.39
C GLN A 22 27.98 1.40 21.77
N ALA A 23 27.18 1.28 22.83
CA ALA A 23 26.54 0.02 23.20
C ALA A 23 25.61 -0.50 22.08
N LEU A 24 24.82 0.39 21.49
CA LEU A 24 23.93 0.06 20.37
C LEU A 24 24.71 -0.44 19.15
N CYS A 25 25.79 0.24 18.77
CA CYS A 25 26.64 -0.15 17.64
C CYS A 25 27.36 -1.47 17.89
N GLN A 26 27.81 -1.75 19.13
CA GLN A 26 28.41 -3.02 19.50
C GLN A 26 27.43 -4.18 19.38
N GLU A 27 26.19 -4.02 19.85
CA GLU A 27 25.15 -5.03 19.73
C GLU A 27 24.79 -5.32 18.26
N LEU A 28 24.76 -4.28 17.43
CA LEU A 28 24.39 -4.37 16.02
C LEU A 28 25.55 -4.82 15.10
N ASN A 29 26.79 -4.81 15.61
CA ASN A 29 28.03 -5.00 14.85
C ASN A 29 28.22 -3.95 13.74
N LEU A 30 28.00 -2.68 14.08
CA LEU A 30 28.17 -1.55 13.15
C LEU A 30 29.60 -0.99 13.19
N ASP A 31 30.01 -0.37 12.08
CA ASP A 31 31.32 0.26 11.96
C ASP A 31 31.40 1.58 12.76
N GLU A 32 32.63 1.98 13.10
CA GLU A 32 32.90 3.20 13.86
C GLU A 32 32.52 4.47 13.08
N GLY A 33 32.57 4.45 11.74
CA GLY A 33 32.25 5.60 10.91
C GLY A 33 30.77 5.98 11.01
N SER A 34 29.89 4.98 10.92
CA SER A 34 28.45 5.18 11.04
C SER A 34 28.01 5.57 12.45
N ALA A 35 28.72 5.10 13.48
CA ALA A 35 28.53 5.52 14.86
C ALA A 35 28.93 6.99 15.05
N ALA A 36 30.07 7.41 14.49
CA ALA A 36 30.53 8.80 14.56
C ALA A 36 29.57 9.75 13.84
N GLU A 37 29.16 9.42 12.61
CA GLU A 37 28.19 10.23 11.85
C GLU A 37 26.85 10.38 12.62
N ALA A 38 26.34 9.28 13.17
CA ALA A 38 25.11 9.31 13.95
C ALA A 38 25.22 10.17 15.23
N LEU A 39 26.38 10.17 15.89
CA LEU A 39 26.62 10.99 17.09
C LEU A 39 26.75 12.48 16.75
N ASP A 40 27.45 12.79 15.65
CA ASP A 40 27.64 14.15 15.16
C ASP A 40 26.30 14.77 14.76
N ASP A 41 25.50 14.07 13.95
CA ASP A 41 24.15 14.49 13.55
C ASP A 41 23.26 14.70 14.78
N PHE A 42 23.32 13.78 15.76
CA PHE A 42 22.55 13.91 17.00
C PHE A 42 22.95 15.12 17.84
N THR A 43 24.24 15.35 17.99
CA THR A 43 24.76 16.48 18.78
C THR A 43 24.39 17.80 18.13
N ALA A 44 24.48 17.89 16.79
CA ALA A 44 24.08 19.07 16.03
C ALA A 44 22.58 19.38 16.18
N ILE A 45 21.71 18.38 16.07
CA ILE A 45 20.26 18.56 16.21
C ILE A 45 19.88 18.96 17.64
N ARG A 46 20.46 18.30 18.64
CA ARG A 46 20.20 18.60 20.04
C ARG A 46 20.63 20.01 20.45
N GLY A 47 21.66 20.57 19.81
CA GLY A 47 22.07 21.95 20.03
C GLY A 47 21.02 22.98 19.61
N ASN A 48 20.16 22.63 18.65
CA ASN A 48 19.16 23.55 18.08
C ASN A 48 17.71 23.23 18.49
N TYR A 49 17.44 22.00 18.95
CA TYR A 49 16.10 21.51 19.23
C TYR A 49 16.01 20.79 20.58
N SER A 50 14.85 20.92 21.24
CA SER A 50 14.53 20.11 22.42
C SER A 50 13.99 18.74 21.99
N LEU A 51 14.70 17.67 22.37
CA LEU A 51 14.37 16.30 21.98
C LEU A 51 13.58 15.59 23.09
N GLU A 52 12.26 15.58 22.97
CA GLU A 52 11.37 14.94 23.97
C GLU A 52 11.39 13.40 23.94
N GLY A 53 11.31 12.79 25.12
CA GLY A 53 11.31 11.34 25.33
C GLY A 53 12.71 10.75 25.52
N GLU A 54 12.85 9.44 25.31
CA GLU A 54 14.13 8.76 25.54
C GLU A 54 15.18 9.12 24.48
N VAL A 55 16.40 9.41 24.95
CA VAL A 55 17.55 9.79 24.11
C VAL A 55 17.89 8.68 23.12
N ILE A 56 17.83 7.41 23.56
CA ILE A 56 18.14 6.25 22.72
C ILE A 56 17.24 6.14 21.49
N HIS A 57 15.99 6.62 21.56
CA HIS A 57 15.08 6.62 20.42
C HIS A 57 15.49 7.61 19.32
N TRP A 58 16.04 8.76 19.72
CA TRP A 58 16.56 9.75 18.78
C TRP A 58 17.90 9.31 18.20
N LEU A 59 18.75 8.67 19.02
CA LEU A 59 19.96 8.00 18.54
C LEU A 59 19.64 6.90 17.52
N ALA A 60 18.58 6.12 17.72
CA ALA A 60 18.12 5.13 16.75
C ALA A 60 17.69 5.76 15.41
N CYS A 61 17.03 6.92 15.43
CA CYS A 61 16.68 7.67 14.21
C CYS A 61 17.95 8.16 13.49
N SER A 62 18.88 8.76 14.24
CA SER A 62 20.17 9.22 13.71
C SER A 62 20.97 8.07 13.10
N LEU A 63 21.08 6.96 13.84
CA LEU A 63 21.80 5.76 13.42
C LEU A 63 21.19 5.13 12.18
N TYR A 64 19.85 5.09 12.07
CA TYR A 64 19.18 4.63 10.86
C TYR A 64 19.58 5.49 9.65
N VAL A 65 19.59 6.83 9.79
CA VAL A 65 20.01 7.74 8.71
C VAL A 65 21.45 7.50 8.30
N ALA A 66 22.39 7.48 9.26
CA ALA A 66 23.80 7.22 9.00
C ALA A 66 23.99 5.86 8.31
N CYS A 67 23.32 4.82 8.81
CA CYS A 67 23.34 3.49 8.20
C CYS A 67 22.79 3.45 6.79
N ARG A 68 21.91 4.38 6.39
CA ARG A 68 21.36 4.43 5.03
C ARG A 68 22.17 5.30 4.08
N LYS A 69 22.96 6.25 4.59
CA LYS A 69 23.93 7.04 3.80
C LYS A 69 25.26 6.29 3.59
N SER A 70 25.59 5.38 4.50
CA SER A 70 26.82 4.59 4.46
C SER A 70 26.95 3.75 3.18
N ILE A 71 28.20 3.49 2.80
CA ILE A 71 28.55 2.74 1.61
C ILE A 71 29.63 1.71 1.99
N ILE A 72 29.31 0.42 1.89
CA ILE A 72 30.25 -0.67 2.24
C ILE A 72 30.75 -1.37 0.95
N PRO A 73 32.08 -1.57 0.80
CA PRO A 73 32.62 -2.44 -0.25
C PRO A 73 32.38 -3.92 0.07
N THR A 74 31.79 -4.68 -0.87
CA THR A 74 31.51 -6.12 -0.68
C THR A 74 32.54 -7.02 -1.38
N VAL A 75 32.77 -8.22 -0.83
CA VAL A 75 33.68 -9.21 -1.44
C VAL A 75 33.03 -9.79 -2.70
N GLY A 76 33.48 -9.34 -3.87
CA GLY A 76 33.13 -9.94 -5.17
C GLY A 76 31.96 -9.29 -5.94
N LYS A 77 31.20 -8.36 -5.35
CA LYS A 77 30.12 -7.61 -6.02
C LYS A 77 30.07 -6.13 -5.64
N GLY A 78 31.11 -5.37 -6.01
CA GLY A 78 31.05 -3.91 -6.00
C GLY A 78 30.72 -3.25 -4.65
N ILE A 79 30.20 -2.04 -4.75
CA ILE A 79 29.84 -1.15 -3.65
C ILE A 79 28.36 -1.38 -3.28
N MET A 80 28.04 -1.56 -1.99
CA MET A 80 26.67 -1.70 -1.49
C MET A 80 26.28 -0.51 -0.62
N GLU A 81 25.08 0.01 -0.84
CA GLU A 81 24.52 1.12 -0.08
C GLU A 81 23.85 0.60 1.21
N GLY A 82 24.44 0.96 2.35
CA GLY A 82 23.97 0.65 3.68
C GLY A 82 24.85 -0.33 4.48
N ASN A 83 24.58 -0.44 5.78
CA ASN A 83 25.41 -1.18 6.73
C ASN A 83 24.97 -2.62 7.05
N CYS A 84 24.23 -3.30 6.16
CA CYS A 84 23.73 -4.67 6.41
C CYS A 84 22.94 -4.81 7.73
N VAL A 85 22.27 -3.75 8.19
CA VAL A 85 21.42 -3.77 9.38
C VAL A 85 19.98 -3.45 8.96
N SER A 86 19.06 -4.30 9.36
CA SER A 86 17.62 -4.06 9.18
C SER A 86 17.13 -3.03 10.20
N LEU A 87 16.15 -2.22 9.83
CA LEU A 87 15.48 -1.31 10.77
C LEU A 87 14.99 -2.04 12.03
N THR A 88 14.37 -3.22 11.88
CA THR A 88 13.85 -4.01 13.01
C THR A 88 14.91 -4.33 14.07
N ARG A 89 16.16 -4.58 13.65
CA ARG A 89 17.27 -4.84 14.59
C ARG A 89 17.65 -3.58 15.36
N ILE A 90 17.78 -2.42 14.68
CA ILE A 90 18.05 -1.13 15.33
C ILE A 90 16.97 -0.84 16.38
N LEU A 91 15.71 -0.99 15.99
CA LEU A 91 14.56 -0.71 16.82
C LEU A 91 14.46 -1.62 18.04
N ARG A 92 14.71 -2.92 17.88
CA ARG A 92 14.72 -3.89 18.99
C ARG A 92 15.79 -3.55 20.02
N SER A 93 17.02 -3.25 19.59
CA SER A 93 18.11 -2.88 20.49
C SER A 93 17.85 -1.55 21.21
N ALA A 94 17.15 -0.62 20.54
CA ALA A 94 16.74 0.65 21.13
C ALA A 94 15.42 0.60 21.93
N LYS A 95 14.73 -0.55 21.97
CA LYS A 95 13.38 -0.72 22.54
C LYS A 95 12.35 0.29 21.99
N LEU A 96 12.53 0.69 20.74
CA LEU A 96 11.68 1.64 20.04
C LEU A 96 10.71 0.88 19.15
N SER A 97 9.39 1.04 19.33
CA SER A 97 8.43 0.39 18.44
C SER A 97 8.42 1.01 17.04
N LEU A 98 7.99 0.25 16.02
CA LEU A 98 7.86 0.73 14.63
C LEU A 98 6.99 1.98 14.52
N ILE A 99 5.83 2.01 15.18
CA ILE A 99 4.92 3.17 15.17
C ILE A 99 5.58 4.41 15.78
N GLN A 100 6.30 4.24 16.89
CA GLN A 100 7.02 5.35 17.51
C GLN A 100 8.18 5.82 16.63
N PHE A 101 8.87 4.90 15.96
CA PHE A 101 9.93 5.22 15.01
C PHE A 101 9.40 6.12 13.90
N PHE A 102 8.31 5.78 13.20
CA PHE A 102 7.81 6.63 12.11
C PHE A 102 7.43 8.04 12.60
N SER A 103 6.83 8.14 13.79
CA SER A 103 6.52 9.44 14.39
C SER A 103 7.76 10.28 14.71
N LYS A 104 8.83 9.65 15.23
CA LYS A 104 10.08 10.35 15.56
C LYS A 104 10.91 10.65 14.32
N MET A 105 10.96 9.71 13.38
CA MET A 105 11.71 9.84 12.14
C MET A 105 11.20 11.01 11.31
N LYS A 106 9.87 11.22 11.20
CA LYS A 106 9.30 12.42 10.55
C LYS A 106 9.86 13.72 11.14
N LYS A 107 9.80 13.87 12.45
CA LYS A 107 10.37 15.02 13.16
C LYS A 107 11.87 15.14 12.92
N TRP A 108 12.59 14.02 12.94
CA TRP A 108 14.03 13.99 12.68
C TRP A 108 14.37 14.49 11.28
N MET A 109 13.65 14.03 10.25
CA MET A 109 13.84 14.48 8.86
C MET A 109 13.64 15.98 8.73
N ASP A 110 12.62 16.53 9.40
CA ASP A 110 12.34 17.97 9.43
C ASP A 110 13.47 18.75 10.11
N MET A 111 13.91 18.32 11.28
CA MET A 111 14.97 19.00 12.05
C MET A 111 16.33 18.95 11.33
N SER A 112 16.65 17.84 10.68
CA SER A 112 17.93 17.60 9.99
C SER A 112 17.93 18.00 8.51
N ASN A 113 16.79 18.48 8.01
CA ASN A 113 16.60 18.90 6.62
C ASN A 113 17.07 17.83 5.62
N LEU A 114 16.65 16.58 5.82
CA LEU A 114 17.07 15.49 4.92
C LEU A 114 16.56 15.70 3.49
N PRO A 115 17.33 15.23 2.47
CA PRO A 115 16.93 15.30 1.07
C PRO A 115 15.58 14.63 0.80
N GLN A 116 14.87 15.13 -0.21
CA GLN A 116 13.56 14.64 -0.62
C GLN A 116 13.55 13.13 -0.93
N GLU A 117 14.57 12.64 -1.63
CA GLU A 117 14.76 11.21 -1.92
C GLU A 117 14.75 10.32 -0.65
N PHE A 118 15.35 10.81 0.44
CA PHE A 118 15.36 10.08 1.72
C PHE A 118 13.98 10.08 2.37
N ARG A 119 13.26 11.20 2.29
CA ARG A 119 11.90 11.34 2.84
C ARG A 119 10.96 10.35 2.17
N GLU A 120 10.99 10.27 0.84
CA GLU A 120 10.20 9.32 0.05
C GLU A 120 10.53 7.87 0.40
N ARG A 121 11.80 7.58 0.65
CA ARG A 121 12.21 6.24 1.12
C ARG A 121 11.55 5.88 2.45
N VAL A 122 11.52 6.80 3.42
CA VAL A 122 10.88 6.60 4.73
C VAL A 122 9.36 6.51 4.59
N GLU A 123 8.75 7.32 3.72
CA GLU A 123 7.31 7.26 3.44
C GLU A 123 6.91 5.94 2.78
N ARG A 124 7.71 5.44 1.84
CA ARG A 124 7.50 4.11 1.23
C ARG A 124 7.65 3.00 2.25
N LEU A 125 8.64 3.09 3.13
CA LEU A 125 8.82 2.14 4.24
C LEU A 125 7.60 2.13 5.17
N GLU A 126 7.08 3.30 5.52
CA GLU A 126 5.85 3.44 6.33
C GLU A 126 4.65 2.83 5.60
N ARG A 127 4.46 3.12 4.31
CA ARG A 127 3.38 2.54 3.51
C ARG A 127 3.49 1.01 3.44
N ASN A 128 4.69 0.47 3.25
CA ASN A 128 4.91 -0.97 3.24
C ASN A 128 4.51 -1.61 4.59
N PHE A 129 4.84 -0.94 5.69
CA PHE A 129 4.41 -1.34 7.03
C PHE A 129 2.89 -1.32 7.17
N GLU A 130 2.23 -0.28 6.69
CA GLU A 130 0.78 -0.14 6.69
C GLU A 130 0.08 -1.26 5.92
N VAL A 131 0.50 -1.52 4.67
CA VAL A 131 -0.03 -2.61 3.84
C VAL A 131 0.20 -3.95 4.53
N SER A 132 1.43 -4.24 4.96
CA SER A 132 1.77 -5.54 5.57
C SER A 132 1.00 -5.80 6.85
N THR A 133 0.76 -4.78 7.66
CA THR A 133 -0.06 -4.87 8.88
C THR A 133 -1.49 -5.26 8.55
N VAL A 134 -2.11 -4.61 7.56
CA VAL A 134 -3.48 -4.91 7.14
C VAL A 134 -3.58 -6.31 6.54
N ILE A 135 -2.61 -6.69 5.71
CA ILE A 135 -2.58 -8.02 5.08
C ILE A 135 -2.38 -9.13 6.14
N PHE A 136 -1.50 -8.93 7.12
CA PHE A 136 -1.29 -9.90 8.20
C PHE A 136 -2.56 -10.12 9.03
N LYS A 137 -3.30 -9.04 9.33
CA LYS A 137 -4.60 -9.14 10.02
C LYS A 137 -5.64 -9.97 9.25
N LYS A 138 -5.56 -10.00 7.91
CA LYS A 138 -6.40 -10.86 7.06
C LYS A 138 -5.84 -12.27 6.92
N PHE A 139 -4.53 -12.43 6.94
CA PHE A 139 -3.85 -13.71 6.78
C PHE A 139 -4.30 -14.74 7.83
N GLU A 140 -4.31 -14.37 9.12
CA GLU A 140 -4.65 -15.33 10.18
C GLU A 140 -6.08 -15.91 10.07
N PRO A 141 -7.15 -15.11 9.93
CA PRO A 141 -8.50 -15.64 9.72
C PRO A 141 -8.62 -16.53 8.47
N ILE A 142 -8.03 -16.14 7.34
CA ILE A 142 -8.09 -16.93 6.10
C ILE A 142 -7.30 -18.25 6.28
N PHE A 143 -6.16 -18.20 6.95
CA PHE A 143 -5.37 -19.38 7.24
C PHE A 143 -6.16 -20.37 8.12
N LEU A 144 -6.85 -19.90 9.15
CA LEU A 144 -7.67 -20.73 10.05
C LEU A 144 -8.90 -21.35 9.36
N ASP A 145 -9.43 -20.69 8.32
CA ASP A 145 -10.49 -21.26 7.50
C ASP A 145 -9.99 -22.45 6.67
N ILE A 146 -8.73 -22.40 6.18
CA ILE A 146 -8.15 -23.44 5.31
C ILE A 146 -7.44 -24.55 6.10
N PHE A 147 -6.71 -24.18 7.16
CA PHE A 147 -5.80 -25.04 7.91
C PHE A 147 -6.18 -25.10 9.39
N GLN A 148 -5.67 -26.09 10.09
CA GLN A 148 -5.86 -26.19 11.54
C GLN A 148 -5.24 -25.00 12.28
N ASN A 149 -5.63 -24.85 13.54
CA ASN A 149 -5.16 -23.76 14.39
C ASN A 149 -3.66 -23.95 14.74
N PRO A 150 -2.75 -23.02 14.36
CA PRO A 150 -1.32 -23.13 14.66
C PRO A 150 -0.99 -22.96 16.15
N TYR A 151 -1.92 -22.47 16.96
CA TYR A 151 -1.76 -22.23 18.39
C TYR A 151 -2.31 -23.36 19.27
N GLU A 152 -2.97 -24.36 18.69
CA GLU A 152 -3.42 -25.54 19.43
C GLU A 152 -2.26 -26.50 19.69
N GLU A 153 -2.12 -26.95 20.95
CA GLU A 153 -1.10 -27.93 21.31
C GLU A 153 -1.43 -29.30 20.70
N GLN A 154 -0.59 -29.77 19.77
CA GLN A 154 -0.71 -31.13 19.27
C GLN A 154 -0.32 -32.15 20.36
N PRO A 155 -1.04 -33.28 20.47
CA PRO A 155 -0.70 -34.34 21.42
C PRO A 155 0.71 -34.88 21.14
N LYS A 156 1.58 -34.82 22.16
CA LYS A 156 2.97 -35.28 22.08
C LYS A 156 3.00 -36.80 21.84
N PHE A 157 3.33 -37.23 20.63
CA PHE A 157 3.65 -38.63 20.38
C PHE A 157 4.96 -39.03 21.08
N PRO A 158 5.05 -40.24 21.66
CA PRO A 158 6.27 -40.70 22.34
C PRO A 158 7.45 -40.74 21.36
N ARG A 159 8.50 -39.96 21.67
CA ARG A 159 9.71 -39.86 20.85
C ARG A 159 10.48 -41.19 20.87
N SER A 160 10.50 -41.90 19.75
CA SER A 160 11.45 -43.00 19.51
C SER A 160 12.86 -42.43 19.27
N ARG A 161 13.90 -43.04 19.87
CA ARG A 161 15.32 -42.62 19.82
C ARG A 161 15.99 -42.64 18.42
N LYS A 162 15.24 -42.81 17.33
CA LYS A 162 15.79 -42.68 15.96
C LYS A 162 15.57 -41.25 15.47
N GLN A 163 16.64 -40.63 15.01
CA GLN A 163 16.72 -39.28 14.42
C GLN A 163 15.93 -39.24 13.08
N ARG A 164 14.61 -39.39 13.12
CA ARG A 164 13.72 -39.23 11.97
C ARG A 164 13.45 -37.74 11.79
N ARG A 165 13.57 -37.24 10.55
CA ARG A 165 13.06 -35.91 10.18
C ARG A 165 11.58 -35.83 10.60
N ILE A 166 11.19 -34.72 11.19
CA ILE A 166 9.83 -34.49 11.71
C ILE A 166 9.01 -33.83 10.60
N PRO A 167 7.80 -34.30 10.28
CA PRO A 167 6.89 -33.61 9.38
C PRO A 167 6.64 -32.17 9.86
N CYS A 168 6.41 -31.23 8.94
CA CYS A 168 6.21 -29.84 9.36
C CYS A 168 4.92 -29.70 10.17
N SER A 169 4.94 -28.93 11.24
CA SER A 169 3.74 -28.65 12.01
C SER A 169 2.86 -27.60 11.31
N VAL A 170 1.63 -27.45 11.78
CA VAL A 170 0.72 -26.35 11.36
C VAL A 170 1.37 -24.99 11.62
N LYS A 171 2.12 -24.85 12.73
CA LYS A 171 2.88 -23.63 13.05
C LYS A 171 4.02 -23.38 12.06
N ASP A 172 4.74 -24.42 11.66
CA ASP A 172 5.78 -24.28 10.63
C ASP A 172 5.17 -23.87 9.28
N LEU A 173 3.99 -24.39 8.96
CA LEU A 173 3.23 -24.05 7.76
C LEU A 173 2.78 -22.58 7.76
N PHE A 174 2.24 -22.11 8.89
CA PHE A 174 1.83 -20.72 9.08
C PHE A 174 2.99 -19.76 8.83
N ASN A 175 4.13 -20.01 9.48
CA ASN A 175 5.34 -19.21 9.34
C ASN A 175 5.89 -19.27 7.90
N PHE A 176 5.92 -20.45 7.29
CA PHE A 176 6.41 -20.63 5.92
C PHE A 176 5.53 -19.89 4.91
N CYS A 177 4.20 -19.97 5.05
CA CYS A 177 3.25 -19.28 4.17
C CYS A 177 3.44 -17.76 4.22
N TRP A 178 3.53 -17.18 5.43
CA TRP A 178 3.79 -15.76 5.59
C TRP A 178 5.15 -15.36 5.01
N THR A 179 6.20 -16.15 5.29
CA THR A 179 7.55 -15.88 4.78
C THR A 179 7.60 -15.94 3.25
N LEU A 180 6.94 -16.94 2.64
CA LEU A 180 6.84 -17.05 1.18
C LEU A 180 6.10 -15.86 0.58
N PHE A 181 5.02 -15.42 1.23
CA PHE A 181 4.28 -14.24 0.83
C PHE A 181 5.16 -12.98 0.86
N VAL A 182 5.80 -12.64 1.99
CA VAL A 182 6.61 -11.41 2.10
C VAL A 182 7.83 -11.44 1.18
N TYR A 183 8.44 -12.62 0.97
CA TYR A 183 9.52 -12.78 0.00
C TYR A 183 9.06 -12.56 -1.44
N THR A 184 7.91 -13.12 -1.81
CA THR A 184 7.32 -12.93 -3.14
C THR A 184 6.91 -11.48 -3.35
N LYS A 185 6.27 -10.88 -2.34
CA LYS A 185 5.88 -9.46 -2.30
C LYS A 185 7.08 -8.53 -2.49
N GLY A 186 8.19 -8.75 -1.80
CA GLY A 186 9.41 -7.95 -1.94
C GLY A 186 10.03 -8.00 -3.34
N ASN A 187 9.76 -9.05 -4.12
CA ASN A 187 10.20 -9.14 -5.51
C ASN A 187 9.31 -8.37 -6.50
N PHE A 188 8.11 -7.96 -6.08
CA PHE A 188 7.16 -7.24 -6.89
C PHE A 188 6.68 -5.97 -6.18
N ARG A 189 7.52 -4.92 -6.14
CA ARG A 189 7.17 -3.64 -5.50
C ARG A 189 5.79 -3.10 -5.91
N MET A 190 5.42 -3.24 -7.18
CA MET A 190 4.13 -2.78 -7.74
C MET A 190 2.91 -3.53 -7.22
N ILE A 191 3.13 -4.77 -6.77
CA ILE A 191 2.10 -5.58 -6.11
C ILE A 191 2.17 -5.31 -4.61
N GLY A 192 3.38 -5.22 -4.04
CA GLY A 192 3.63 -5.02 -2.61
C GLY A 192 3.15 -3.70 -2.02
N ASP A 193 3.19 -2.62 -2.80
CA ASP A 193 2.79 -1.27 -2.36
C ASP A 193 1.29 -0.99 -2.57
N ASP A 194 0.61 -1.85 -3.33
CA ASP A 194 -0.82 -1.80 -3.62
C ASP A 194 -1.55 -2.81 -2.72
N LEU A 195 -2.45 -2.31 -1.88
CA LEU A 195 -3.15 -3.14 -0.89
C LEU A 195 -3.98 -4.25 -1.53
N VAL A 196 -4.64 -3.96 -2.65
CA VAL A 196 -5.54 -4.90 -3.32
C VAL A 196 -4.73 -6.00 -3.99
N ASN A 197 -3.70 -5.64 -4.76
CA ASN A 197 -2.83 -6.60 -5.43
C ASN A 197 -2.03 -7.44 -4.43
N SER A 198 -1.51 -6.84 -3.35
CA SER A 198 -0.87 -7.56 -2.25
C SER A 198 -1.80 -8.58 -1.60
N TYR A 199 -3.07 -8.21 -1.41
CA TYR A 199 -4.08 -9.12 -0.86
C TYR A 199 -4.31 -10.31 -1.79
N HIS A 200 -4.48 -10.09 -3.09
CA HIS A 200 -4.64 -11.21 -4.03
C HIS A 200 -3.38 -12.06 -4.18
N LEU A 201 -2.18 -11.47 -4.03
CA LEU A 201 -0.93 -12.23 -3.96
C LEU A 201 -0.90 -13.15 -2.73
N LEU A 202 -1.39 -12.69 -1.57
CA LEU A 202 -1.54 -13.55 -0.38
C LEU A 202 -2.48 -14.73 -0.67
N LEU A 203 -3.61 -14.50 -1.33
CA LEU A 203 -4.54 -15.58 -1.72
C LEU A 203 -3.85 -16.60 -2.64
N CYS A 204 -2.97 -16.15 -3.54
CA CYS A 204 -2.16 -17.04 -4.39
C CYS A 204 -1.18 -17.90 -3.59
N CYS A 205 -0.53 -17.34 -2.57
CA CYS A 205 0.33 -18.10 -1.66
C CYS A 205 -0.48 -19.17 -0.91
N LEU A 206 -1.63 -18.81 -0.34
CA LEU A 206 -2.50 -19.75 0.39
C LEU A 206 -3.02 -20.88 -0.52
N ASP A 207 -3.42 -20.54 -1.74
CA ASP A 207 -3.83 -21.50 -2.76
C ASP A 207 -2.72 -22.49 -3.12
N LEU A 208 -1.47 -22.02 -3.29
CA LEU A 208 -0.31 -22.90 -3.52
C LEU A 208 -0.09 -23.87 -2.35
N ILE A 209 -0.13 -23.36 -1.12
CA ILE A 209 0.08 -24.20 0.08
C ILE A 209 -1.06 -25.21 0.24
N PHE A 210 -2.31 -24.81 -0.01
CA PHE A 210 -3.46 -25.71 0.00
C PHE A 210 -3.30 -26.82 -1.05
N ALA A 211 -2.95 -26.48 -2.28
CA ALA A 211 -2.73 -27.45 -3.34
C ALA A 211 -1.65 -28.48 -2.95
N ASN A 212 -0.56 -28.01 -2.35
CA ASN A 212 0.49 -28.90 -1.85
C ASN A 212 0.02 -29.74 -0.66
N ALA A 213 -0.83 -29.23 0.25
CA ALA A 213 -1.38 -30.00 1.36
C ALA A 213 -2.33 -31.13 0.90
N ILE A 214 -3.06 -30.92 -0.20
CA ILE A 214 -3.92 -31.94 -0.83
C ILE A 214 -3.09 -33.01 -1.53
N ILE A 215 -2.10 -32.60 -2.33
CA ILE A 215 -1.28 -33.52 -3.15
C ILE A 215 -0.28 -34.31 -2.31
N CYS A 216 0.31 -33.69 -1.28
CA CYS A 216 1.31 -34.36 -0.45
C CYS A 216 0.71 -35.55 0.31
N PRO A 217 1.30 -36.76 0.18
CA PRO A 217 0.87 -37.91 0.96
C PRO A 217 0.96 -37.64 2.47
N ASN A 218 -0.07 -38.04 3.21
CA ASN A 218 -0.14 -37.93 4.67
C ASN A 218 -0.07 -36.50 5.25
N ARG A 219 -0.35 -35.45 4.44
CA ARG A 219 -0.36 -34.05 4.91
C ARG A 219 -1.76 -33.42 5.07
N ARG A 220 -2.79 -34.25 4.93
CA ARG A 220 -4.20 -33.86 5.18
C ARG A 220 -4.46 -33.46 6.63
N ASP A 221 -3.59 -33.89 7.54
CA ASP A 221 -3.60 -33.53 8.96
C ASP A 221 -3.39 -32.02 9.18
N LEU A 222 -2.93 -31.26 8.18
CA LEU A 222 -2.80 -29.82 8.26
C LEU A 222 -4.10 -29.07 7.99
N LEU A 223 -5.03 -29.67 7.24
CA LEU A 223 -6.21 -28.98 6.71
C LEU A 223 -7.30 -28.90 7.78
N ASN A 224 -8.04 -27.79 7.77
CA ASN A 224 -9.27 -27.66 8.53
C ASN A 224 -10.36 -28.51 7.86
N PRO A 225 -10.88 -29.57 8.51
CA PRO A 225 -11.85 -30.47 7.90
C PRO A 225 -13.20 -29.80 7.59
N THR A 226 -13.46 -28.59 8.10
CA THR A 226 -14.70 -27.84 7.86
C THR A 226 -14.60 -26.86 6.70
N PHE A 227 -13.43 -26.76 6.05
CA PHE A 227 -13.21 -25.82 4.95
C PHE A 227 -14.09 -26.15 3.72
N LYS A 228 -14.86 -25.17 3.25
CA LYS A 228 -15.80 -25.33 2.13
C LYS A 228 -15.12 -25.62 0.78
N GLY A 229 -13.83 -25.30 0.64
CA GLY A 229 -13.07 -25.56 -0.59
C GLY A 229 -12.48 -26.96 -0.70
N LEU A 230 -12.76 -27.86 0.25
CA LEU A 230 -12.29 -29.24 0.20
C LEU A 230 -13.00 -30.05 -0.90
N PRO A 231 -12.30 -31.02 -1.54
CA PRO A 231 -12.94 -31.98 -2.45
C PRO A 231 -14.10 -32.72 -1.79
N SER A 232 -15.15 -33.03 -2.55
CA SER A 232 -16.35 -33.71 -2.03
C SER A 232 -16.09 -35.09 -1.45
N ASP A 233 -15.04 -35.77 -1.93
CA ASP A 233 -14.60 -37.09 -1.49
C ASP A 233 -13.49 -37.02 -0.42
N PHE A 234 -13.11 -35.83 0.06
CA PHE A 234 -11.97 -35.63 0.99
C PHE A 234 -12.06 -36.48 2.27
N HIS A 235 -13.27 -36.70 2.81
CA HIS A 235 -13.49 -37.48 4.02
C HIS A 235 -13.60 -39.00 3.77
N THR A 236 -13.53 -39.45 2.52
CA THR A 236 -13.60 -40.87 2.20
C THR A 236 -12.26 -41.56 2.46
N ALA A 237 -12.30 -42.80 2.94
CA ALA A 237 -11.10 -43.59 3.24
C ALA A 237 -10.23 -43.85 2.00
N ASP A 238 -10.85 -43.83 0.81
CA ASP A 238 -10.20 -44.09 -0.48
C ASP A 238 -9.80 -42.80 -1.23
N PHE A 239 -9.89 -41.62 -0.59
CA PHE A 239 -9.56 -40.35 -1.24
C PHE A 239 -8.14 -40.42 -1.83
N LYS A 240 -8.03 -40.20 -3.15
CA LYS A 240 -6.78 -40.04 -3.88
C LYS A 240 -6.74 -38.63 -4.43
N ALA A 241 -5.65 -37.92 -4.15
CA ALA A 241 -5.44 -36.61 -4.74
C ALA A 241 -5.40 -36.74 -6.27
N SER A 242 -6.03 -35.78 -6.96
CA SER A 242 -5.93 -35.64 -8.41
C SER A 242 -4.46 -35.43 -8.81
N GLU A 243 -4.09 -35.84 -10.03
CA GLU A 243 -2.78 -35.51 -10.62
C GLU A 243 -2.64 -34.00 -10.86
N GLU A 244 -3.76 -33.28 -11.09
CA GLU A 244 -3.76 -31.83 -11.23
C GLU A 244 -3.91 -31.13 -9.87
N PRO A 245 -3.06 -30.13 -9.55
CA PRO A 245 -3.18 -29.35 -8.33
C PRO A 245 -4.53 -28.61 -8.25
N PRO A 246 -5.28 -28.72 -7.13
CA PRO A 246 -6.53 -27.99 -6.98
C PRO A 246 -6.27 -26.48 -6.90
N CYS A 247 -7.27 -25.70 -7.31
CA CYS A 247 -7.23 -24.24 -7.28
C CYS A 247 -8.45 -23.73 -6.49
N ILE A 248 -8.21 -23.06 -5.37
CA ILE A 248 -9.24 -22.55 -4.46
C ILE A 248 -9.42 -21.03 -4.54
N ILE A 249 -8.74 -20.33 -5.46
CA ILE A 249 -8.87 -18.87 -5.63
C ILE A 249 -10.33 -18.40 -5.70
N ALA A 250 -11.19 -19.10 -6.43
CA ALA A 250 -12.60 -18.72 -6.53
C ALA A 250 -13.32 -18.77 -5.17
N VAL A 251 -13.08 -19.85 -4.41
CA VAL A 251 -13.64 -20.05 -3.07
C VAL A 251 -13.10 -18.99 -2.11
N LEU A 252 -11.79 -18.71 -2.14
CA LEU A 252 -11.19 -17.69 -1.29
C LEU A 252 -11.72 -16.29 -1.61
N CYS A 253 -11.92 -15.97 -2.89
CA CYS A 253 -12.50 -14.70 -3.29
C CYS A 253 -13.96 -14.56 -2.82
N GLU A 254 -14.75 -15.64 -2.87
CA GLU A 254 -16.13 -15.63 -2.39
C GLU A 254 -16.23 -15.49 -0.86
N LEU A 255 -15.38 -16.19 -0.11
CA LEU A 255 -15.42 -16.20 1.36
C LEU A 255 -14.77 -14.97 2.00
N HIS A 256 -13.82 -14.35 1.31
CA HIS A 256 -12.98 -13.30 1.89
C HIS A 256 -12.88 -12.05 1.01
N ASP A 257 -13.95 -11.69 0.30
CA ASP A 257 -14.05 -10.42 -0.43
C ASP A 257 -12.91 -10.21 -1.47
N GLY A 258 -12.46 -11.29 -2.10
CA GLY A 258 -11.46 -11.22 -3.17
C GLY A 258 -12.08 -10.89 -4.53
N LEU A 259 -11.27 -10.30 -5.42
CA LEU A 259 -11.68 -9.97 -6.78
C LEU A 259 -11.19 -11.07 -7.71
N LEU A 260 -12.09 -11.95 -8.14
CA LEU A 260 -11.74 -13.18 -8.85
C LEU A 260 -10.89 -12.96 -10.10
N VAL A 261 -11.24 -11.96 -10.92
CA VAL A 261 -10.52 -11.67 -12.17
C VAL A 261 -9.11 -11.17 -11.88
N GLU A 262 -8.96 -10.24 -10.95
CA GLU A 262 -7.66 -9.68 -10.55
C GLU A 262 -6.77 -10.77 -9.90
N ALA A 263 -7.33 -11.57 -8.99
CA ALA A 263 -6.61 -12.66 -8.34
C ALA A 263 -6.13 -13.72 -9.33
N LYS A 264 -6.95 -14.07 -10.34
CA LYS A 264 -6.53 -14.96 -11.42
C LYS A 264 -5.43 -14.33 -12.28
N GLY A 265 -5.52 -13.03 -12.59
CA GLY A 265 -4.49 -12.30 -13.32
C GLY A 265 -3.14 -12.31 -12.59
N ILE A 266 -3.14 -12.00 -11.29
CA ILE A 266 -1.95 -12.05 -10.44
C ILE A 266 -1.37 -13.46 -10.38
N LYS A 267 -2.23 -14.47 -10.20
CA LYS A 267 -1.81 -15.87 -10.16
C LYS A 267 -1.10 -16.29 -11.45
N GLU A 268 -1.70 -15.99 -12.60
CA GLU A 268 -1.23 -16.49 -13.90
C GLU A 268 0.00 -15.75 -14.41
N HIS A 269 0.01 -14.42 -14.32
CA HIS A 269 1.02 -13.60 -14.98
C HIS A 269 2.21 -13.22 -14.09
N TYR A 270 2.07 -13.32 -12.77
CA TYR A 270 3.12 -12.90 -11.83
C TYR A 270 3.55 -14.02 -10.89
N PHE A 271 2.59 -14.60 -10.15
CA PHE A 271 2.89 -15.57 -9.11
C PHE A 271 3.44 -16.88 -9.68
N LYS A 272 2.73 -17.52 -10.62
CA LYS A 272 3.17 -18.79 -11.22
C LYS A 272 4.57 -18.69 -11.88
N PRO A 273 4.85 -17.71 -12.76
CA PRO A 273 6.20 -17.53 -13.32
C PRO A 273 7.27 -17.36 -12.25
N TYR A 274 6.97 -16.63 -11.18
CA TYR A 274 7.91 -16.41 -10.09
C TYR A 274 8.19 -17.68 -9.28
N ILE A 275 7.16 -18.44 -8.92
CA ILE A 275 7.33 -19.73 -8.24
C ILE A 275 8.16 -20.68 -9.11
N SER A 276 7.91 -20.74 -10.42
CA SER A 276 8.75 -21.51 -11.36
C SER A 276 10.22 -21.07 -11.28
N LYS A 277 10.48 -19.76 -11.30
CA LYS A 277 11.83 -19.21 -11.15
C LYS A 277 12.51 -19.59 -9.83
N LEU A 278 11.75 -19.73 -8.74
CA LEU A 278 12.29 -20.21 -7.45
C LEU A 278 12.71 -21.68 -7.52
N PHE A 279 11.98 -22.52 -8.26
CA PHE A 279 12.39 -23.90 -8.54
C PHE A 279 13.63 -23.95 -9.43
N ASP A 280 13.69 -23.13 -10.48
CA ASP A 280 14.85 -23.06 -11.39
C ASP A 280 16.13 -22.64 -10.64
N ARG A 281 16.00 -21.69 -9.72
CA ARG A 281 17.09 -21.24 -8.83
C ARG A 281 17.40 -22.20 -7.69
N LYS A 282 16.64 -23.30 -7.56
CA LYS A 282 16.78 -24.29 -6.47
C LYS A 282 16.58 -23.69 -5.08
N VAL A 283 15.83 -22.58 -4.97
CA VAL A 283 15.34 -22.04 -3.70
C VAL A 283 14.22 -22.94 -3.18
N LEU A 284 13.29 -23.31 -4.07
CA LEU A 284 12.28 -24.33 -3.83
C LEU A 284 12.68 -25.64 -4.53
N LYS A 285 12.40 -26.77 -3.88
CA LYS A 285 12.78 -28.12 -4.33
C LYS A 285 11.68 -29.13 -4.02
N GLY A 286 11.72 -30.25 -4.73
CA GLY A 286 10.80 -31.38 -4.58
C GLY A 286 9.52 -31.21 -5.40
N GLU A 287 8.85 -32.32 -5.67
CA GLU A 287 7.56 -32.33 -6.39
C GLU A 287 6.42 -31.77 -5.52
N CYS A 288 6.52 -31.94 -4.19
CA CYS A 288 5.62 -31.32 -3.22
C CYS A 288 6.40 -30.52 -2.18
N LEU A 289 6.00 -29.26 -1.97
CA LEU A 289 6.67 -28.32 -1.06
C LEU A 289 6.65 -28.76 0.40
N LEU A 290 5.61 -29.49 0.79
CA LEU A 290 5.36 -29.92 2.18
C LEU A 290 5.91 -31.32 2.48
N ASP A 291 6.64 -31.92 1.53
CA ASP A 291 7.23 -33.24 1.70
C ASP A 291 8.37 -33.22 2.73
N LEU A 292 8.51 -34.33 3.46
CA LEU A 292 9.45 -34.50 4.57
C LEU A 292 10.91 -34.31 4.13
N SER A 293 11.25 -34.68 2.90
CA SER A 293 12.61 -34.55 2.38
C SER A 293 12.97 -33.10 2.06
N SER A 294 11.99 -32.26 1.73
CA SER A 294 12.20 -30.99 1.02
C SER A 294 11.79 -29.77 1.84
N PHE A 295 10.76 -29.87 2.68
CA PHE A 295 10.19 -28.73 3.40
C PHE A 295 11.21 -27.98 4.26
N THR A 296 12.02 -28.71 5.06
CA THR A 296 13.03 -28.07 5.92
C THR A 296 14.06 -27.27 5.12
N ASP A 297 14.47 -27.80 3.97
CA ASP A 297 15.46 -27.14 3.11
C ASP A 297 14.84 -25.95 2.37
N ASN A 298 13.61 -26.10 1.87
CA ASN A 298 12.84 -25.01 1.25
C ASN A 298 12.60 -23.86 2.24
N SER A 299 12.15 -24.18 3.46
CA SER A 299 11.88 -23.19 4.50
C SER A 299 13.16 -22.43 4.88
N LYS A 300 14.29 -23.12 5.05
CA LYS A 300 15.58 -22.48 5.30
C LYS A 300 16.04 -21.61 4.13
N ALA A 301 15.89 -22.08 2.90
CA ALA A 301 16.30 -21.34 1.71
C ALA A 301 15.49 -20.05 1.55
N VAL A 302 14.16 -20.12 1.65
CA VAL A 302 13.30 -18.94 1.56
C VAL A 302 13.59 -17.94 2.70
N ASN A 303 13.77 -18.41 3.93
CA ASN A 303 14.13 -17.54 5.05
C ASN A 303 15.47 -16.83 4.82
N LYS A 304 16.47 -17.55 4.31
CA LYS A 304 17.79 -17.00 4.02
C LYS A 304 17.72 -15.94 2.92
N GLU A 305 17.06 -16.24 1.81
CA GLU A 305 16.90 -15.31 0.69
C GLU A 305 16.15 -14.03 1.10
N TYR A 306 15.12 -14.17 1.95
CA TYR A 306 14.38 -13.03 2.47
C TYR A 306 15.21 -12.21 3.46
N GLU A 307 15.98 -12.86 4.34
CA GLU A 307 16.89 -12.18 5.26
C GLU A 307 17.95 -11.37 4.49
N GLU A 308 18.60 -11.96 3.48
CA GLU A 308 19.55 -11.25 2.60
C GLU A 308 18.90 -10.05 1.91
N TYR A 309 17.66 -10.18 1.43
CA TYR A 309 16.89 -9.06 0.87
C TYR A 309 16.71 -7.94 1.90
N VAL A 310 16.18 -8.24 3.09
CA VAL A 310 15.92 -7.25 4.15
C VAL A 310 17.20 -6.52 4.56
N LEU A 311 18.32 -7.22 4.71
CA LEU A 311 19.60 -6.60 5.05
C LEU A 311 20.13 -5.69 3.94
N THR A 312 19.85 -6.03 2.67
CA THR A 312 20.25 -5.22 1.52
C THR A 312 19.43 -3.92 1.45
N VAL A 313 18.11 -4.00 1.58
CA VAL A 313 17.24 -2.80 1.49
C VAL A 313 17.22 -1.97 2.78
N GLY A 314 17.56 -2.58 3.92
CA GLY A 314 17.58 -1.96 5.25
C GLY A 314 16.20 -1.71 5.85
N ASP A 315 15.15 -2.29 5.27
CA ASP A 315 13.77 -2.13 5.70
C ASP A 315 13.49 -2.90 7.00
N PHE A 316 12.25 -2.84 7.48
CA PHE A 316 11.80 -3.69 8.59
C PHE A 316 11.57 -5.12 8.09
N ASP A 317 11.86 -6.09 8.95
CA ASP A 317 11.58 -7.50 8.69
C ASP A 317 10.09 -7.77 8.90
N GLU A 318 9.34 -8.03 7.82
CA GLU A 318 7.89 -8.29 7.89
C GLU A 318 7.56 -9.60 8.61
N ARG A 319 8.55 -10.45 8.95
CA ARG A 319 8.32 -11.60 9.85
C ARG A 319 8.11 -11.17 11.31
N ILE A 320 8.30 -9.89 11.64
CA ILE A 320 8.00 -9.31 12.96
C ILE A 320 6.59 -9.67 13.45
N PHE A 321 5.62 -9.75 12.54
CA PHE A 321 4.23 -10.12 12.85
C PHE A 321 4.08 -11.57 13.38
N LEU A 322 5.04 -12.45 13.12
CA LEU A 322 5.06 -13.84 13.61
C LEU A 322 5.66 -13.95 15.02
N GLY A 323 6.30 -12.89 15.53
CA GLY A 323 7.02 -12.88 16.80
C GLY A 323 6.10 -12.92 18.03
N ALA A 324 6.57 -13.48 19.14
CA ALA A 324 5.84 -13.46 20.41
C ALA A 324 5.70 -12.03 20.98
N ASP A 325 6.71 -11.19 20.71
CA ASP A 325 6.79 -9.81 21.20
C ASP A 325 6.29 -8.79 20.15
N ALA A 326 5.58 -9.25 19.12
CA ALA A 326 5.12 -8.41 18.01
C ALA A 326 4.27 -7.20 18.48
N GLU A 327 3.42 -7.39 19.51
CA GLU A 327 2.59 -6.30 20.05
C GLU A 327 3.45 -5.13 20.57
N GLU A 328 4.57 -5.42 21.23
CA GLU A 328 5.52 -4.43 21.77
C GLU A 328 6.38 -3.83 20.65
N GLU A 329 7.00 -4.68 19.82
CA GLU A 329 7.91 -4.21 18.75
C GLU A 329 7.18 -3.39 17.67
N ILE A 330 5.90 -3.66 17.42
CA ILE A 330 5.08 -2.88 16.48
C ILE A 330 4.56 -1.59 17.13
N GLY A 331 4.28 -1.62 18.44
CA GLY A 331 3.70 -0.49 19.19
C GLY A 331 2.18 -0.53 19.28
N THR A 332 1.61 -1.74 19.37
CA THR A 332 0.17 -1.98 19.54
C THR A 332 -0.19 -2.66 20.87
N PRO A 333 0.35 -2.21 22.03
CA PRO A 333 0.16 -2.91 23.30
C PRO A 333 -1.30 -2.91 23.75
N ARG A 334 -1.72 -4.03 24.35
CA ARG A 334 -3.01 -4.14 25.07
C ARG A 334 -3.03 -3.15 26.24
N LYS A 335 -4.03 -2.27 26.30
CA LYS A 335 -4.40 -1.64 27.57
C LYS A 335 -4.99 -2.73 28.46
N PHE A 336 -4.20 -3.26 29.40
CA PHE A 336 -4.69 -4.18 30.42
C PHE A 336 -5.75 -3.47 31.29
N THR A 337 -7.00 -3.91 31.20
CA THR A 337 -7.96 -3.83 32.30
C THR A 337 -8.23 -5.26 32.79
N GLY A 338 -8.14 -5.46 34.11
CA GLY A 338 -8.01 -6.78 34.73
C GLY A 338 -9.15 -7.77 34.51
N GLU A 339 -8.76 -9.05 34.48
CA GLU A 339 -9.48 -10.30 34.81
C GLU A 339 -10.96 -10.46 34.40
N THR A 340 -11.23 -11.20 33.30
CA THR A 340 -12.26 -12.28 33.25
C THR A 340 -12.03 -13.16 32.00
N PRO A 341 -12.12 -14.51 32.06
CA PRO A 341 -11.88 -15.39 30.90
C PRO A 341 -13.11 -15.51 29.99
N LEU A 342 -13.56 -14.39 29.40
CA LEU A 342 -14.55 -14.38 28.31
C LEU A 342 -14.41 -13.10 27.47
N GLY A 343 -13.33 -12.97 26.68
CA GLY A 343 -13.05 -11.73 25.96
C GLY A 343 -12.05 -11.87 24.82
N LYS A 344 -12.42 -12.56 23.74
CA LYS A 344 -11.67 -12.50 22.46
C LYS A 344 -12.10 -11.34 21.55
N LEU A 345 -13.28 -10.75 21.77
CA LEU A 345 -13.83 -9.68 20.92
C LEU A 345 -13.37 -8.26 21.32
N THR A 346 -12.96 -8.05 22.57
CA THR A 346 -12.51 -6.73 23.07
C THR A 346 -11.02 -6.45 22.80
N ALA A 347 -10.20 -7.50 22.64
CA ALA A 347 -8.76 -7.35 22.39
C ALA A 347 -8.45 -6.84 20.96
N GLN A 348 -9.22 -7.26 19.96
CA GLN A 348 -9.11 -6.80 18.58
C GLN A 348 -9.43 -5.29 18.46
N ALA A 349 -10.47 -4.84 19.15
CA ALA A 349 -10.95 -3.46 19.10
C ALA A 349 -9.93 -2.40 19.59
N ASN A 350 -9.09 -2.73 20.58
CA ASN A 350 -8.09 -1.79 21.11
C ASN A 350 -6.86 -1.65 20.21
N VAL A 351 -6.41 -2.77 19.60
CA VAL A 351 -5.34 -2.78 18.59
C VAL A 351 -5.79 -2.05 17.33
N ASP A 352 -7.05 -2.24 16.95
CA ASP A 352 -7.67 -1.49 15.86
C ASP A 352 -7.68 0.02 16.15
N CYS A 353 -7.96 0.46 17.39
CA CYS A 353 -7.97 1.87 17.74
C CYS A 353 -6.59 2.56 17.64
N SER A 354 -5.51 1.96 18.14
CA SER A 354 -4.16 2.56 18.04
C SER A 354 -3.64 2.60 16.60
N LEU A 355 -3.90 1.55 15.82
CA LEU A 355 -3.56 1.52 14.40
C LEU A 355 -4.43 2.49 13.61
N GLN A 356 -5.72 2.57 13.90
CA GLN A 356 -6.65 3.52 13.30
C GLN A 356 -6.24 4.96 13.58
N GLN A 357 -5.78 5.30 14.79
CA GLN A 357 -5.21 6.63 15.07
C GLN A 357 -3.93 6.93 14.28
N HIS A 358 -3.09 5.91 14.01
CA HIS A 358 -1.93 6.06 13.15
C HIS A 358 -2.34 6.33 11.70
N PHE A 359 -3.34 5.58 11.19
CA PHE A 359 -3.88 5.75 9.84
C PHE A 359 -4.65 7.07 9.67
N GLU A 360 -5.47 7.47 10.63
CA GLU A 360 -6.32 8.67 10.58
C GLU A 360 -5.53 9.98 10.74
N LYS A 361 -4.38 9.97 11.41
CA LYS A 361 -3.51 11.15 11.51
C LYS A 361 -2.96 11.63 10.15
N LYS A 362 -3.00 10.79 9.11
CA LYS A 362 -2.64 11.18 7.73
C LYS A 362 -3.76 11.93 7.00
N THR A 363 -5.01 11.82 7.44
CA THR A 363 -6.15 12.55 6.87
C THR A 363 -6.43 13.82 7.66
N SER A 364 -5.75 14.89 7.24
CA SER A 364 -5.94 16.33 7.51
C SER A 364 -6.57 16.80 8.84
N PHE A 365 -5.81 17.65 9.55
CA PHE A 365 -6.29 18.59 10.58
C PHE A 365 -7.00 19.82 9.98
N ALA A 366 -7.68 19.69 8.84
CA ALA A 366 -8.33 20.82 8.19
C ALA A 366 -9.67 21.17 8.90
N PRO A 367 -9.88 22.43 9.31
CA PRO A 367 -11.17 22.85 9.87
C PRO A 367 -12.28 22.69 8.82
N SER A 368 -13.43 22.18 9.24
CA SER A 368 -14.57 21.91 8.35
C SER A 368 -15.09 23.20 7.70
N THR A 369 -14.91 23.37 6.39
CA THR A 369 -15.47 24.50 5.65
C THR A 369 -16.84 24.15 5.05
N PRO A 370 -17.75 25.13 4.90
CA PRO A 370 -19.12 24.92 4.40
C PRO A 370 -19.22 24.57 2.89
N LEU A 371 -18.09 24.50 2.17
CA LEU A 371 -18.02 24.18 0.73
C LEU A 371 -17.94 22.68 0.43
N THR A 372 -18.00 21.79 1.43
CA THR A 372 -17.68 20.35 1.35
C THR A 372 -18.58 19.48 0.45
N GLY A 373 -19.45 20.05 -0.40
CA GLY A 373 -20.32 19.27 -1.28
C GLY A 373 -21.19 18.24 -0.54
N ARG A 374 -21.44 18.44 0.78
CA ARG A 374 -22.05 17.44 1.68
C ARG A 374 -23.41 16.94 1.18
N ARG A 375 -24.10 17.75 0.38
CA ARG A 375 -25.35 17.39 -0.31
C ARG A 375 -25.25 16.13 -1.17
N TYR A 376 -24.05 15.78 -1.63
CA TYR A 376 -23.79 14.61 -2.47
C TYR A 376 -23.33 13.36 -1.68
N LEU A 377 -23.12 13.47 -0.36
CA LEU A 377 -22.68 12.35 0.47
C LEU A 377 -23.86 11.50 0.95
N ARG A 378 -23.87 10.21 0.60
CA ARG A 378 -24.81 9.21 1.13
C ARG A 378 -24.52 8.88 2.61
N GLU A 379 -25.45 8.19 3.28
CA GLU A 379 -25.32 7.76 4.68
C GLU A 379 -24.06 6.90 4.92
N LYS A 380 -23.54 6.93 6.16
CA LYS A 380 -22.28 6.25 6.53
C LYS A 380 -22.52 4.74 6.63
N GLU A 381 -21.87 3.97 5.75
CA GLU A 381 -21.81 2.50 5.85
C GLU A 381 -21.00 2.05 7.09
N ALA A 382 -21.23 0.80 7.50
CA ALA A 382 -20.66 0.19 8.70
C ALA A 382 -19.11 0.18 8.69
N VAL A 383 -18.51 -0.08 9.86
CA VAL A 383 -17.05 -0.22 10.00
C VAL A 383 -16.61 -1.48 9.24
N ILE A 384 -16.02 -1.29 8.07
CA ILE A 384 -15.52 -2.34 7.17
C ILE A 384 -13.99 -2.35 7.23
N THR A 385 -13.36 -3.53 7.15
CA THR A 385 -11.88 -3.65 7.17
C THR A 385 -11.25 -2.93 5.96
N PRO A 386 -10.00 -2.41 6.05
CA PRO A 386 -9.38 -1.67 4.93
C PRO A 386 -9.30 -2.47 3.62
N VAL A 387 -9.02 -3.77 3.66
CA VAL A 387 -9.04 -4.64 2.47
C VAL A 387 -10.43 -4.74 1.86
N ALA A 388 -11.46 -4.91 2.70
CA ALA A 388 -12.84 -4.99 2.22
C ALA A 388 -13.30 -3.63 1.65
N SER A 389 -12.91 -2.50 2.27
CA SER A 389 -13.16 -1.17 1.72
C SER A 389 -12.48 -0.95 0.37
N ALA A 390 -11.20 -1.31 0.24
CA ALA A 390 -10.45 -1.18 -1.01
C ALA A 390 -11.02 -2.08 -2.13
N THR A 391 -11.30 -3.35 -1.83
CA THR A 391 -11.89 -4.29 -2.79
C THR A 391 -13.32 -3.91 -3.18
N GLN A 392 -14.13 -3.39 -2.25
CA GLN A 392 -15.46 -2.84 -2.53
C GLN A 392 -15.37 -1.59 -3.42
N SER A 393 -14.37 -0.72 -3.22
CA SER A 393 -14.12 0.45 -4.07
C SER A 393 -13.84 0.04 -5.52
N VAL A 394 -12.98 -0.96 -5.73
CA VAL A 394 -12.70 -1.53 -7.06
C VAL A 394 -13.94 -2.24 -7.63
N SER A 395 -14.65 -3.04 -6.83
CA SER A 395 -15.89 -3.73 -7.26
C SER A 395 -16.97 -2.72 -7.69
N ARG A 396 -17.07 -1.60 -6.97
CA ARG A 396 -17.97 -0.50 -7.33
C ARG A 396 -17.58 0.13 -8.66
N LEU A 397 -16.30 0.43 -8.85
CA LEU A 397 -15.78 0.92 -10.13
C LEU A 397 -16.09 -0.07 -11.27
N GLN A 398 -15.82 -1.35 -11.08
CA GLN A 398 -16.11 -2.42 -12.04
C GLN A 398 -17.61 -2.50 -12.38
N SER A 399 -18.48 -2.28 -11.40
CA SER A 399 -19.93 -2.23 -11.59
C SER A 399 -20.38 -1.02 -12.42
N ILE A 400 -19.74 0.15 -12.23
CA ILE A 400 -20.03 1.38 -13.00
C ILE A 400 -19.69 1.19 -14.48
N VAL A 401 -18.58 0.50 -14.77
CA VAL A 401 -18.08 0.28 -16.13
C VAL A 401 -18.58 -1.01 -16.79
N ALA A 402 -19.36 -1.83 -16.06
CA ALA A 402 -19.79 -3.14 -16.53
C ALA A 402 -20.62 -3.05 -17.83
N GLY A 403 -20.25 -3.84 -18.83
CA GLY A 403 -20.93 -3.89 -20.13
C GLY A 403 -20.65 -2.70 -21.07
N LEU A 404 -19.84 -1.73 -20.63
CA LEU A 404 -19.45 -0.57 -21.43
C LEU A 404 -18.12 -0.81 -22.16
N LYS A 405 -17.87 0.00 -23.20
CA LYS A 405 -16.66 -0.07 -24.04
C LYS A 405 -15.78 1.14 -23.78
N ASN A 406 -14.48 1.02 -24.06
CA ASN A 406 -13.52 2.13 -24.02
C ASN A 406 -13.59 2.98 -25.31
N ALA A 407 -14.81 3.23 -25.79
CA ALA A 407 -15.11 3.97 -27.01
C ALA A 407 -16.48 4.66 -26.84
N PRO A 408 -16.77 5.71 -27.62
CA PRO A 408 -18.09 6.33 -27.63
C PRO A 408 -19.20 5.31 -27.90
N SER A 409 -20.32 5.42 -27.19
CA SER A 409 -21.52 4.65 -27.51
C SER A 409 -22.18 5.18 -28.79
N GLU A 410 -23.09 4.41 -29.38
CA GLU A 410 -23.92 4.88 -30.51
C GLU A 410 -24.67 6.18 -30.17
N GLN A 411 -25.12 6.34 -28.92
CA GLN A 411 -25.81 7.56 -28.50
C GLN A 411 -24.87 8.76 -28.48
N LEU A 412 -23.65 8.58 -27.98
CA LEU A 412 -22.65 9.64 -27.96
C LEU A 412 -22.16 9.98 -29.38
N ILE A 413 -22.03 8.99 -30.27
CA ILE A 413 -21.72 9.21 -31.69
C ILE A 413 -22.80 10.06 -32.35
N ASN A 414 -24.08 9.77 -32.13
CA ASN A 414 -25.19 10.57 -32.67
C ASN A 414 -25.13 12.04 -32.19
N ILE A 415 -24.74 12.27 -30.93
CA ILE A 415 -24.52 13.61 -30.38
C ILE A 415 -23.39 14.31 -31.14
N PHE A 416 -22.26 13.64 -31.36
CA PHE A 416 -21.13 14.20 -32.10
C PHE A 416 -21.47 14.53 -33.55
N GLU A 417 -22.23 13.67 -34.23
CA GLU A 417 -22.66 13.88 -35.61
C GLU A 417 -23.70 15.01 -35.74
N SER A 418 -24.44 15.30 -34.67
CA SER A 418 -25.38 16.43 -34.65
C SER A 418 -24.70 17.80 -34.51
N CYS A 419 -23.43 17.83 -34.10
CA CYS A 419 -22.66 19.06 -34.00
C CYS A 419 -22.28 19.60 -35.38
N ILE A 420 -22.35 20.92 -35.56
CA ILE A 420 -21.89 21.61 -36.79
C ILE A 420 -20.44 21.23 -37.11
N ARG A 421 -19.60 21.11 -36.09
CA ARG A 421 -18.24 20.58 -36.19
C ARG A 421 -18.16 19.32 -35.35
N ASN A 422 -18.01 18.18 -36.02
CA ASN A 422 -17.95 16.89 -35.35
C ASN A 422 -16.64 16.77 -34.52
N PRO A 423 -16.72 16.65 -33.18
CA PRO A 423 -15.54 16.67 -32.30
C PRO A 423 -14.84 15.31 -32.17
N MET A 424 -15.38 14.23 -32.77
CA MET A 424 -14.99 12.85 -32.51
C MET A 424 -13.49 12.58 -32.70
N GLU A 425 -12.90 12.99 -33.82
CA GLU A 425 -11.48 12.77 -34.10
C GLU A 425 -10.57 13.49 -33.09
N ASN A 426 -10.91 14.74 -32.75
CA ASN A 426 -10.14 15.54 -31.78
C ASN A 426 -10.21 14.91 -30.39
N ILE A 427 -11.40 14.49 -29.95
CA ILE A 427 -11.59 13.82 -28.66
C ILE A 427 -10.76 12.53 -28.60
N MET A 428 -10.84 11.68 -29.63
CA MET A 428 -10.07 10.44 -29.69
C MET A 428 -8.56 10.71 -29.66
N LYS A 429 -8.09 11.76 -30.33
CA LYS A 429 -6.68 12.18 -30.30
C LYS A 429 -6.25 12.64 -28.91
N ILE A 430 -7.09 13.41 -28.20
CA ILE A 430 -6.82 13.86 -26.83
C ILE A 430 -6.73 12.66 -25.88
N VAL A 431 -7.73 11.78 -25.88
CA VAL A 431 -7.77 10.59 -25.01
C VAL A 431 -6.55 9.70 -25.26
N LYS A 432 -6.21 9.47 -26.54
CA LYS A 432 -5.01 8.69 -26.91
C LYS A 432 -3.72 9.35 -26.42
N GLY A 433 -3.55 10.66 -26.63
CA GLY A 433 -2.36 11.40 -26.17
C GLY A 433 -2.20 11.36 -24.65
N ILE A 434 -3.29 11.53 -23.91
CA ILE A 434 -3.32 11.38 -22.45
C ILE A 434 -2.92 9.96 -22.05
N GLY A 435 -3.47 8.94 -22.73
CA GLY A 435 -3.17 7.54 -22.45
C GLY A 435 -1.69 7.21 -22.64
N GLU A 436 -1.08 7.70 -23.72
CA GLU A 436 0.36 7.53 -23.99
C GLU A 436 1.22 8.20 -22.90
N THR A 437 0.92 9.45 -22.55
CA THR A 437 1.64 10.18 -21.49
C THR A 437 1.48 9.51 -20.13
N PHE A 438 0.27 9.07 -19.79
CA PHE A 438 -0.02 8.35 -18.56
C PHE A 438 0.77 7.04 -18.48
N CYS A 439 0.73 6.19 -19.51
CA CYS A 439 1.45 4.93 -19.51
C CYS A 439 2.98 5.13 -19.44
N GLN A 440 3.51 6.15 -20.10
CA GLN A 440 4.93 6.50 -20.00
C GLN A 440 5.31 6.84 -18.56
N HIS A 441 4.64 7.79 -17.91
CA HIS A 441 4.97 8.18 -16.53
C HIS A 441 4.63 7.10 -15.50
N TYR A 442 3.60 6.29 -15.75
CA TYR A 442 3.24 5.18 -14.87
C TYR A 442 4.31 4.08 -14.87
N THR A 443 4.98 3.86 -16.01
CA THR A 443 6.02 2.83 -16.17
C THR A 443 7.44 3.33 -15.96
N GLN A 444 7.66 4.64 -16.01
CA GLN A 444 8.94 5.26 -15.68
C GLN A 444 9.21 5.16 -14.18
N SER A 445 10.43 4.73 -13.85
CA SER A 445 10.97 4.89 -12.50
C SER A 445 11.51 6.31 -12.37
N THR A 446 10.89 7.11 -11.53
CA THR A 446 11.46 8.37 -11.04
C THR A 446 12.17 8.12 -9.71
N ASP A 447 12.99 9.08 -9.28
CA ASP A 447 13.63 9.05 -7.96
C ASP A 447 12.57 8.96 -6.84
N GLU A 448 11.41 9.59 -7.07
CA GLU A 448 10.27 9.64 -6.15
C GLU A 448 9.35 8.40 -6.22
N GLN A 449 9.29 7.72 -7.37
CA GLN A 449 8.32 6.65 -7.59
C GLN A 449 8.83 5.56 -8.55
N PRO A 450 8.92 4.29 -8.12
CA PRO A 450 9.36 3.21 -8.99
C PRO A 450 8.30 2.93 -10.08
N GLY A 451 8.76 2.71 -11.30
CA GLY A 451 7.92 2.50 -12.48
C GLY A 451 7.20 1.17 -12.45
N SER A 452 5.88 1.18 -12.66
CA SER A 452 5.05 -0.02 -12.60
C SER A 452 5.01 -0.78 -13.93
N HIS A 453 4.59 -2.05 -13.91
CA HIS A 453 4.45 -2.83 -15.15
C HIS A 453 3.39 -2.20 -16.08
N ILE A 454 3.67 -2.19 -17.38
CA ILE A 454 2.81 -1.57 -18.40
C ILE A 454 1.38 -2.14 -18.40
N ASP A 455 1.21 -3.43 -18.10
CA ASP A 455 -0.12 -4.06 -18.06
C ASP A 455 -1.06 -3.43 -17.03
N PHE A 456 -0.52 -3.03 -15.86
CA PHE A 456 -1.31 -2.30 -14.88
C PHE A 456 -1.70 -0.94 -15.42
N ALA A 457 -0.76 -0.21 -16.04
CA ALA A 457 -1.05 1.09 -16.65
C ALA A 457 -2.17 0.97 -17.69
N ILE A 458 -2.08 0.00 -18.60
CA ILE A 458 -3.08 -0.24 -19.64
C ILE A 458 -4.44 -0.59 -19.03
N ASN A 459 -4.48 -1.43 -17.99
CA ASN A 459 -5.72 -1.77 -17.30
C ASN A 459 -6.37 -0.55 -16.64
N ARG A 460 -5.58 0.25 -15.90
CA ARG A 460 -6.08 1.49 -15.25
C ARG A 460 -6.56 2.51 -16.29
N LEU A 461 -5.80 2.69 -17.37
CA LEU A 461 -6.19 3.56 -18.47
C LEU A 461 -7.50 3.11 -19.11
N LYS A 462 -7.65 1.82 -19.40
CA LYS A 462 -8.88 1.27 -20.00
C LYS A 462 -10.11 1.54 -19.13
N LEU A 463 -10.01 1.36 -17.81
CA LEU A 463 -11.11 1.68 -16.89
C LEU A 463 -11.44 3.17 -16.92
N ALA A 464 -10.43 4.04 -16.97
CA ALA A 464 -10.62 5.48 -17.05
C ALA A 464 -11.23 5.92 -18.40
N GLU A 465 -10.84 5.33 -19.52
CA GLU A 465 -11.44 5.60 -20.84
C GLU A 465 -12.94 5.24 -20.88
N ILE A 466 -13.30 4.08 -20.31
CA ILE A 466 -14.71 3.67 -20.21
C ILE A 466 -15.49 4.67 -19.35
N LEU A 467 -14.93 5.04 -18.20
CA LEU A 467 -15.56 6.01 -17.30
C LEU A 467 -15.68 7.40 -17.95
N TYR A 468 -14.67 7.83 -18.69
CA TYR A 468 -14.66 9.10 -19.44
C TYR A 468 -15.81 9.15 -20.45
N TYR A 469 -15.93 8.15 -21.33
CA TYR A 469 -17.01 8.16 -22.33
C TYR A 469 -18.39 8.05 -21.70
N LYS A 470 -18.53 7.27 -20.63
CA LYS A 470 -19.78 7.20 -19.85
C LYS A 470 -20.17 8.56 -19.28
N ILE A 471 -19.25 9.22 -18.58
CA ILE A 471 -19.53 10.51 -17.93
C ILE A 471 -19.77 11.59 -18.99
N LEU A 472 -18.96 11.63 -20.05
CA LEU A 472 -19.13 12.57 -21.15
C LEU A 472 -20.53 12.44 -21.77
N GLU A 473 -20.99 11.21 -22.03
CA GLU A 473 -22.35 10.97 -22.53
C GLU A 473 -23.41 11.50 -21.58
N THR A 474 -23.30 11.22 -20.27
CA THR A 474 -24.25 11.74 -19.28
C THR A 474 -24.28 13.27 -19.26
N VAL A 475 -23.10 13.93 -19.27
CA VAL A 475 -22.99 15.39 -19.31
C VAL A 475 -23.67 15.94 -20.58
N MET A 476 -23.37 15.37 -21.75
CA MET A 476 -23.92 15.84 -23.02
C MET A 476 -25.44 15.62 -23.12
N VAL A 477 -25.96 14.50 -22.60
CA VAL A 477 -27.41 14.25 -22.56
C VAL A 477 -28.12 15.25 -21.65
N GLN A 478 -27.55 15.56 -20.48
CA GLN A 478 -28.11 16.58 -19.58
C GLN A 478 -28.06 17.96 -20.22
N GLU A 479 -26.97 18.30 -20.89
CA GLU A 479 -26.78 19.60 -21.52
C GLU A 479 -27.67 19.78 -22.76
N THR A 480 -27.88 18.73 -23.55
CA THR A 480 -28.84 18.74 -24.67
C THR A 480 -30.25 19.10 -24.19
N ARG A 481 -30.66 18.56 -23.03
CA ARG A 481 -31.96 18.89 -22.40
C ARG A 481 -31.99 20.34 -21.93
N ARG A 482 -30.92 20.83 -21.32
CA ARG A 482 -30.81 22.22 -20.83
C ARG A 482 -30.85 23.24 -21.97
N LEU A 483 -30.15 22.93 -23.06
CA LEU A 483 -30.00 23.78 -24.24
C LEU A 483 -31.13 23.61 -25.26
N HIS A 484 -32.14 22.77 -25.00
CA HIS A 484 -33.28 22.53 -25.90
C HIS A 484 -32.86 22.16 -27.34
N GLY A 485 -31.79 21.36 -27.49
CA GLY A 485 -31.30 20.90 -28.78
C GLY A 485 -30.50 21.93 -29.60
N MET A 486 -29.99 23.00 -28.97
CA MET A 486 -29.00 23.87 -29.61
C MET A 486 -27.67 23.14 -29.85
N ASP A 487 -26.91 23.62 -30.84
CA ASP A 487 -25.59 23.09 -31.18
C ASP A 487 -24.61 23.15 -30.00
N MET A 488 -23.87 22.06 -29.78
CA MET A 488 -22.91 21.90 -28.69
C MET A 488 -21.45 21.99 -29.16
N SER A 489 -21.18 22.37 -30.41
CA SER A 489 -19.82 22.37 -30.97
C SER A 489 -18.85 23.17 -30.10
N VAL A 490 -19.25 24.36 -29.64
CA VAL A 490 -18.40 25.24 -28.81
C VAL A 490 -18.02 24.59 -27.48
N LEU A 491 -18.92 23.78 -26.89
CA LEU A 491 -18.68 23.08 -25.63
C LEU A 491 -17.76 21.87 -25.84
N LEU A 492 -18.05 21.07 -26.87
CA LEU A 492 -17.32 19.85 -27.18
C LEU A 492 -15.94 20.10 -27.82
N GLU A 493 -15.64 21.31 -28.26
CA GLU A 493 -14.33 21.71 -28.76
C GLU A 493 -13.37 22.23 -27.68
N GLN A 494 -13.80 22.28 -26.42
CA GLN A 494 -12.93 22.73 -25.33
C GLN A 494 -11.94 21.62 -24.92
N ASP A 495 -10.72 21.65 -25.46
CA ASP A 495 -9.66 20.69 -25.12
C ASP A 495 -9.42 20.58 -23.61
N ILE A 496 -9.44 21.71 -22.89
CA ILE A 496 -9.22 21.73 -21.44
C ILE A 496 -10.29 20.93 -20.69
N PHE A 497 -11.55 20.97 -21.15
CA PHE A 497 -12.62 20.19 -20.54
C PHE A 497 -12.37 18.69 -20.69
N HIS A 498 -12.02 18.22 -21.89
CA HIS A 498 -11.76 16.80 -22.14
C HIS A 498 -10.54 16.30 -21.37
N ARG A 499 -9.46 17.08 -21.33
CA ARG A 499 -8.26 16.73 -20.58
C ARG A 499 -8.54 16.67 -19.08
N SER A 500 -9.26 17.64 -18.52
CA SER A 500 -9.65 17.65 -17.11
C SER A 500 -10.58 16.48 -16.78
N LEU A 501 -11.57 16.19 -17.63
CA LEU A 501 -12.50 15.08 -17.41
C LEU A 501 -11.77 13.73 -17.43
N MET A 502 -10.89 13.50 -18.40
CA MET A 502 -10.10 12.27 -18.49
C MET A 502 -9.14 12.13 -17.31
N ALA A 503 -8.48 13.23 -16.89
CA ALA A 503 -7.62 13.24 -15.70
C ALA A 503 -8.39 12.91 -14.42
N CYS A 504 -9.61 13.43 -14.28
CA CYS A 504 -10.47 13.13 -13.13
C CYS A 504 -10.93 11.66 -13.14
N CYS A 505 -11.21 11.09 -14.32
CA CYS A 505 -11.49 9.66 -14.46
C CYS A 505 -10.28 8.79 -14.06
N LEU A 506 -9.07 9.17 -14.49
CA LEU A 506 -7.83 8.51 -14.06
C LEU A 506 -7.65 8.60 -12.54
N GLU A 507 -7.88 9.75 -11.93
CA GLU A 507 -7.81 9.94 -10.48
C GLU A 507 -8.77 9.03 -9.72
N ILE A 508 -10.02 8.91 -10.17
CA ILE A 508 -11.01 7.98 -9.57
C ILE A 508 -10.51 6.54 -9.63
N VAL A 509 -9.94 6.13 -10.77
CA VAL A 509 -9.39 4.78 -10.93
C VAL A 509 -8.17 4.57 -10.02
N LEU A 510 -7.25 5.52 -9.96
CA LEU A 510 -6.07 5.44 -9.08
C LEU A 510 -6.48 5.36 -7.60
N PHE A 511 -7.43 6.18 -7.18
CA PHE A 511 -7.99 6.14 -5.83
C PHE A 511 -8.66 4.81 -5.52
N ALA A 512 -9.49 4.28 -6.43
CA ALA A 512 -10.20 3.02 -6.23
C ALA A 512 -9.26 1.85 -5.93
N TYR A 513 -8.09 1.84 -6.57
CA TYR A 513 -7.04 0.84 -6.36
C TYR A 513 -6.07 1.19 -5.23
N SER A 514 -6.34 2.24 -4.43
CA SER A 514 -5.42 2.68 -3.35
C SER A 514 -3.99 2.89 -3.86
N SER A 515 -3.87 3.51 -5.04
CA SER A 515 -2.60 3.73 -5.75
C SER A 515 -1.58 4.51 -4.91
N PRO A 516 -0.27 4.27 -5.08
CA PRO A 516 0.77 5.11 -4.48
C PRO A 516 0.92 6.46 -5.15
N ARG A 517 0.37 6.63 -6.36
CA ARG A 517 0.35 7.89 -7.10
C ARG A 517 -0.81 8.73 -6.59
N THR A 518 -0.56 9.50 -5.55
CA THR A 518 -1.56 10.38 -4.94
C THR A 518 -1.65 11.69 -5.70
N PHE A 519 -2.84 12.29 -5.75
CA PHE A 519 -3.01 13.66 -6.23
C PHE A 519 -2.01 14.62 -5.52
N PRO A 520 -1.37 15.56 -6.24
CA PRO A 520 -1.63 16.05 -7.60
C PRO A 520 -0.92 15.32 -8.74
N TRP A 521 -0.32 14.14 -8.51
CA TRP A 521 0.50 13.42 -9.50
C TRP A 521 -0.11 13.36 -10.91
N ILE A 522 -1.42 13.06 -11.00
CA ILE A 522 -2.06 12.89 -12.32
C ILE A 522 -2.16 14.20 -13.12
N ILE A 523 -2.38 15.34 -12.46
CA ILE A 523 -2.47 16.63 -13.16
C ILE A 523 -1.08 17.17 -13.50
N GLU A 524 -0.05 16.81 -12.74
CA GLU A 524 1.34 17.13 -13.06
C GLU A 524 1.82 16.34 -14.29
N VAL A 525 1.60 15.03 -14.30
CA VAL A 525 1.90 14.13 -15.45
C VAL A 525 1.24 14.61 -16.74
N LEU A 526 -0.01 15.07 -16.64
CA LEU A 526 -0.78 15.52 -17.79
C LEU A 526 -0.61 17.01 -18.10
N ASN A 527 0.25 17.71 -17.34
CA ASN A 527 0.49 19.15 -17.43
C ASN A 527 -0.82 19.96 -17.47
N LEU A 528 -1.67 19.71 -16.46
CA LEU A 528 -2.95 20.36 -16.26
C LEU A 528 -2.88 21.33 -15.10
N ARG A 529 -3.37 22.55 -15.32
CA ARG A 529 -3.38 23.61 -14.31
C ARG A 529 -4.47 23.32 -13.27
N PRO A 530 -4.17 23.33 -11.96
CA PRO A 530 -5.16 23.11 -10.91
C PRO A 530 -6.39 24.03 -11.04
N PHE A 531 -6.16 25.31 -11.35
CA PHE A 531 -7.20 26.33 -11.56
C PHE A 531 -8.22 26.00 -12.68
N TYR A 532 -7.83 25.18 -13.67
CA TYR A 532 -8.77 24.72 -14.69
C TYR A 532 -9.39 23.37 -14.33
N PHE A 533 -8.59 22.49 -13.72
CA PHE A 533 -9.01 21.14 -13.37
C PHE A 533 -10.15 21.11 -12.35
N TYR A 534 -10.10 21.90 -11.27
CA TYR A 534 -11.08 21.78 -10.17
C TYR A 534 -12.54 21.90 -10.63
N LYS A 535 -12.80 22.68 -11.68
CA LYS A 535 -14.14 22.92 -12.25
C LYS A 535 -14.82 21.64 -12.73
N VAL A 536 -14.05 20.62 -13.14
CA VAL A 536 -14.60 19.35 -13.63
C VAL A 536 -15.07 18.45 -12.49
N ILE A 537 -14.59 18.67 -11.26
CA ILE A 537 -14.87 17.80 -10.12
C ILE A 537 -16.36 17.78 -9.81
N GLU A 538 -16.99 18.95 -9.67
CA GLU A 538 -18.45 19.01 -9.45
C GLU A 538 -19.24 18.40 -10.61
N VAL A 539 -18.78 18.59 -11.86
CA VAL A 539 -19.43 18.01 -13.05
C VAL A 539 -19.42 16.48 -12.96
N VAL A 540 -18.29 15.88 -12.59
CA VAL A 540 -18.15 14.42 -12.43
C VAL A 540 -19.04 13.90 -11.31
N ILE A 541 -19.01 14.53 -10.13
CA ILE A 541 -19.83 14.13 -8.98
C ILE A 541 -21.32 14.17 -9.32
N ARG A 542 -21.78 15.18 -10.07
CA ARG A 542 -23.18 15.33 -10.47
C ARG A 542 -23.59 14.39 -11.60
N SER A 543 -22.65 13.98 -12.46
CA SER A 543 -22.94 13.19 -13.65
C SER A 543 -22.80 11.68 -13.42
N GLU A 544 -22.12 11.26 -12.35
CA GLU A 544 -21.97 9.85 -11.99
C GLU A 544 -22.52 9.55 -10.59
N GLU A 545 -23.82 9.25 -10.51
CA GLU A 545 -24.46 8.82 -9.25
C GLU A 545 -24.00 7.42 -8.77
N GLY A 546 -23.26 6.70 -9.61
CA GLY A 546 -22.61 5.45 -9.29
C GLY A 546 -21.43 5.60 -8.33
N LEU A 547 -20.82 6.78 -8.18
CA LEU A 547 -19.67 6.97 -7.30
C LEU A 547 -20.00 6.57 -5.85
N SER A 548 -19.04 5.91 -5.18
CA SER A 548 -19.18 5.61 -3.76
C SER A 548 -19.02 6.88 -2.92
N ARG A 549 -19.51 6.83 -1.68
CA ARG A 549 -19.36 7.94 -0.73
C ARG A 549 -17.89 8.34 -0.54
N ASP A 550 -16.98 7.37 -0.49
CA ASP A 550 -15.57 7.64 -0.27
C ASP A 550 -14.88 8.18 -1.53
N MET A 551 -15.30 7.77 -2.73
CA MET A 551 -14.87 8.41 -3.99
C MET A 551 -15.28 9.88 -4.05
N VAL A 552 -16.53 10.19 -3.66
CA VAL A 552 -17.01 11.59 -3.62
C VAL A 552 -16.24 12.41 -2.58
N LYS A 553 -15.99 11.87 -1.39
CA LYS A 553 -15.15 12.56 -0.39
C LYS A 553 -13.74 12.82 -0.88
N HIS A 554 -13.14 11.85 -1.56
CA HIS A 554 -11.80 11.98 -2.13
C HIS A 554 -11.75 13.13 -3.14
N LEU A 555 -12.72 13.16 -4.07
CA LEU A 555 -12.84 14.25 -5.05
C LEU A 555 -13.05 15.62 -4.38
N ASN A 556 -13.89 15.71 -3.35
CA ASN A 556 -14.08 16.96 -2.59
C ASN A 556 -12.79 17.36 -1.86
N SER A 557 -12.05 16.41 -1.30
CA SER A 557 -10.76 16.70 -0.65
C SER A 557 -9.72 17.21 -1.65
N ILE A 558 -9.70 16.68 -2.87
CA ILE A 558 -8.84 17.20 -3.95
C ILE A 558 -9.25 18.62 -4.33
N GLU A 559 -10.56 18.89 -4.45
CA GLU A 559 -11.05 20.24 -4.70
C GLU A 559 -10.60 21.21 -3.61
N GLU A 560 -10.71 20.83 -2.34
CA GLU A 560 -10.21 21.60 -1.20
C GLU A 560 -8.71 21.87 -1.28
N GLN A 561 -7.89 20.84 -1.56
CA GLN A 561 -6.44 20.99 -1.73
C GLN A 561 -6.09 22.00 -2.82
N ILE A 562 -6.84 22.00 -3.93
CA ILE A 562 -6.65 22.96 -5.01
C ILE A 562 -7.03 24.37 -4.55
N LEU A 563 -8.19 24.52 -3.90
CA LEU A 563 -8.71 25.81 -3.45
C LEU A 563 -7.91 26.42 -2.30
N GLU A 564 -7.26 25.62 -1.46
CA GLU A 564 -6.47 26.11 -0.32
C GLU A 564 -5.01 26.40 -0.68
N SER A 565 -4.45 25.72 -1.70
CA SER A 565 -3.02 25.86 -2.01
C SER A 565 -2.67 25.78 -3.51
N LEU A 566 -3.04 24.71 -4.23
CA LEU A 566 -2.45 24.45 -5.56
C LEU A 566 -2.86 25.47 -6.63
N ALA A 567 -4.07 26.03 -6.57
CA ALA A 567 -4.49 27.09 -7.48
C ALA A 567 -3.79 28.44 -7.21
N TRP A 568 -3.08 28.58 -6.09
CA TRP A 568 -2.40 29.79 -5.65
C TRP A 568 -0.88 29.74 -5.87
N SER A 569 -0.36 28.68 -6.49
CA SER A 569 1.06 28.59 -6.84
C SER A 569 1.47 29.77 -7.73
N HIS A 570 2.74 30.19 -7.64
CA HIS A 570 3.25 31.38 -8.33
C HIS A 570 3.09 31.34 -9.86
N ASP A 571 3.06 30.14 -10.44
CA ASP A 571 2.90 29.91 -11.86
C ASP A 571 1.44 29.84 -12.29
N SER A 572 0.48 29.72 -11.36
CA SER A 572 -0.94 29.40 -11.62
C SER A 572 -1.63 30.31 -12.64
N ALA A 573 -2.53 29.71 -13.44
CA ALA A 573 -3.42 30.41 -14.37
C ALA A 573 -4.43 31.35 -13.67
N LEU A 574 -4.59 31.24 -12.35
CA LEU A 574 -5.35 32.19 -11.55
C LEU A 574 -4.80 33.62 -11.70
N TRP A 575 -3.47 33.77 -11.69
CA TRP A 575 -2.83 35.08 -11.80
C TRP A 575 -3.04 35.71 -13.17
N GLU A 576 -3.06 34.91 -14.23
CA GLU A 576 -3.40 35.36 -15.58
C GLU A 576 -4.87 35.84 -15.65
N ALA A 577 -5.80 35.10 -15.04
CA ALA A 577 -7.22 35.47 -15.00
C ALA A 577 -7.45 36.77 -14.20
N LEU A 578 -6.74 36.95 -13.08
CA LEU A 578 -6.76 38.18 -12.30
C LEU A 578 -6.16 39.34 -13.09
N GLN A 579 -5.05 39.12 -13.79
CA GLN A 579 -4.43 40.14 -14.63
C GLN A 579 -5.37 40.60 -15.76
N ALA A 580 -6.06 39.66 -16.41
CA ALA A 580 -7.10 39.97 -17.40
C ALA A 580 -8.28 40.76 -16.80
N SER A 581 -8.53 40.58 -15.49
CA SER A 581 -9.54 41.30 -14.71
C SER A 581 -8.99 42.59 -14.05
N ALA A 582 -7.89 43.14 -14.57
CA ALA A 582 -7.21 44.32 -14.03
C ALA A 582 -6.81 44.18 -12.55
N ASN A 583 -6.42 42.97 -12.14
CA ASN A 583 -6.06 42.57 -10.78
C ASN A 583 -7.17 42.83 -9.74
N LYS A 584 -8.43 42.87 -10.17
CA LYS A 584 -9.56 42.95 -9.26
C LYS A 584 -9.92 41.56 -8.76
N VAL A 585 -9.74 41.36 -7.45
CA VAL A 585 -10.18 40.15 -6.76
C VAL A 585 -11.67 40.29 -6.42
N PRO A 586 -12.53 39.35 -6.81
CA PRO A 586 -13.95 39.37 -6.45
C PRO A 586 -14.12 39.36 -4.93
N THR A 587 -15.01 40.20 -4.41
CA THR A 587 -15.43 40.13 -3.02
C THR A 587 -16.35 38.92 -2.78
N CYS A 588 -16.53 38.53 -1.51
CA CYS A 588 -17.43 37.43 -1.17
C CYS A 588 -18.87 37.68 -1.66
N GLU A 589 -19.34 38.93 -1.63
CA GLU A 589 -20.67 39.31 -2.11
C GLU A 589 -20.82 39.22 -3.63
N GLU A 590 -19.74 39.39 -4.39
CA GLU A 590 -19.73 39.29 -5.85
C GLU A 590 -19.57 37.84 -6.34
N GLY A 591 -19.08 36.94 -5.48
CA GLY A 591 -18.77 35.55 -5.81
C GLY A 591 -19.79 34.50 -5.35
N ALA A 592 -20.78 34.88 -4.54
CA ALA A 592 -21.90 34.05 -4.11
C ALA A 592 -23.08 34.14 -5.08
#